data_AF-N1QR48-F1
#
_entry.id   AF-N1QR48-F1
#
_cell.length_a   1.000
_cell.length_b   1.000
_cell.length_c   1.000
_cell.angle_alpha   90.00
_cell.angle_beta   90.00
_cell.angle_gamma   90.00
#
_symmetry.space_group_name_H-M   'P 1'
#
loop_
_entity.id
_entity.type
_entity.pdbx_description
1 polymer ?
#
loop_
_entity_poly.entity_id
_entity_poly.type
_entity_poly.pdbx_seq_one_letter_code
_entity_poly.pdbx_strand_id
1 'polypeptide(L)'
;MLRLRNHLRRLPFSTGTAFVHTPPSSSSRTTSSPPAASHQRKPSRPRNSSSPVSSRPPMPTPSAHSSPTPASRKPTSPRRLPWTLGSSAPAWTKPYPHASPGSGNGLSPPQISRLITIVQGIFLNPAGISRLEFYISLLGSYDKVEAALRSNLHLLSQSVDKVVKPNMAFLQQCGLSACDIAWLYLCTGKLLTNNLEHLKEMVARAEKLGVHRSSGMFKSALVTVCNLTPEMTRAKIESLERALGYCEVKLAVSKLPRILTLSEVTMGHKVEFLRTEFGLEPSYIARRPSILTCSLERRLIPRHYVIYVLKEKGLVKRDIDLFGVFCMSHKKFVETYLDRQ
;
A
#
# COMPACT_ATOMS: atom_id res chain seq x y z
N MET A 1 15.46 18.69 1.48
CA MET A 1 14.89 19.24 0.22
C MET A 1 15.51 20.57 -0.21
N LEU A 2 15.44 21.68 0.54
CA LEU A 2 16.06 22.96 0.10
C LEU A 2 17.58 22.87 -0.12
N ARG A 3 18.32 22.23 0.79
CA ARG A 3 19.77 21.94 0.62
C ARG A 3 20.07 21.07 -0.60
N LEU A 4 19.16 20.17 -0.95
CA LEU A 4 19.29 19.20 -2.03
C LEU A 4 19.00 19.84 -3.39
N ARG A 5 17.96 20.69 -3.44
CA ARG A 5 17.63 21.54 -4.59
C ARG A 5 18.74 22.55 -4.87
N ASN A 6 19.35 23.10 -3.81
CA ASN A 6 20.52 23.97 -3.94
C ASN A 6 21.78 23.23 -4.40
N HIS A 7 21.93 21.94 -4.08
CA HIS A 7 23.06 21.13 -4.56
C HIS A 7 22.89 20.75 -6.03
N LEU A 8 21.68 20.38 -6.44
CA LEU A 8 21.35 20.17 -7.86
C LEU A 8 21.49 21.48 -8.64
N ARG A 9 20.87 22.59 -8.23
CA ARG A 9 21.04 23.91 -8.89
C ARG A 9 22.49 24.43 -8.97
N ARG A 10 23.43 23.87 -8.20
CA ARG A 10 24.87 24.20 -8.23
C ARG A 10 25.68 23.31 -9.18
N LEU A 11 25.09 22.24 -9.69
CA LEU A 11 25.63 21.56 -10.87
C LEU A 11 25.48 22.51 -12.07
N PRO A 12 26.38 22.47 -13.07
CA PRO A 12 26.27 23.30 -14.26
C PRO A 12 25.13 22.76 -15.13
N PHE A 13 23.90 22.91 -14.65
CA PHE A 13 22.69 22.81 -15.45
C PHE A 13 22.63 24.07 -16.29
N SER A 14 23.27 24.00 -17.46
CA SER A 14 23.12 25.03 -18.49
C SER A 14 21.65 25.16 -18.83
N THR A 15 21.06 26.30 -18.48
CA THR A 15 19.92 26.85 -19.19
C THR A 15 20.41 27.23 -20.60
N GLY A 16 20.08 26.41 -21.59
CA GLY A 16 20.28 26.70 -23.01
C GLY A 16 20.05 25.43 -23.81
N THR A 17 19.12 25.32 -24.75
CA THR A 17 18.69 26.30 -25.75
C THR A 17 17.26 25.96 -26.18
N ALA A 18 16.35 26.92 -26.10
CA ALA A 18 15.10 26.84 -26.82
C ALA A 18 15.41 26.96 -28.32
N PHE A 19 15.32 25.86 -29.06
CA PHE A 19 15.24 25.92 -30.51
C PHE A 19 13.85 26.43 -30.86
N VAL A 20 13.79 27.71 -31.21
CA VAL A 20 12.63 28.34 -31.85
C VAL A 20 12.53 27.75 -33.26
N HIS A 21 11.58 26.85 -33.47
CA HIS A 21 11.07 26.59 -34.82
C HIS A 21 10.10 27.71 -35.17
N THR A 22 10.53 28.63 -36.02
CA THR A 22 9.67 29.55 -36.76
C THR A 22 8.96 28.79 -37.89
N PRO A 23 7.63 28.86 -38.00
CA PRO A 23 6.94 28.63 -39.27
C PRO A 23 6.76 29.97 -40.01
N PRO A 24 6.67 29.97 -41.35
CA PRO A 24 6.56 31.20 -42.11
C PRO A 24 5.14 31.80 -42.03
N SER A 25 5.12 33.12 -42.01
CA SER A 25 3.97 34.02 -42.06
C SER A 25 3.25 33.98 -43.42
N SER A 26 1.92 33.94 -43.39
CA SER A 26 1.08 34.52 -44.44
C SER A 26 -0.05 35.32 -43.82
N SER A 27 -0.11 36.58 -44.24
CA SER A 27 -0.94 37.69 -43.80
C SER A 27 -2.34 37.67 -44.42
N SER A 28 -3.38 38.04 -43.67
CA SER A 28 -4.38 39.04 -44.07
C SER A 28 -5.49 39.26 -43.02
N ARG A 29 -5.29 40.32 -42.23
CA ARG A 29 -6.22 41.40 -41.78
C ARG A 29 -7.70 41.34 -42.20
N THR A 30 -8.62 41.56 -41.23
CA THR A 30 -9.67 42.64 -41.15
C THR A 30 -10.56 42.47 -39.89
N THR A 31 -10.46 43.34 -38.88
CA THR A 31 -11.38 44.45 -38.49
C THR A 31 -12.82 44.07 -38.12
N SER A 32 -13.20 44.27 -36.84
CA SER A 32 -14.24 45.23 -36.38
C SER A 32 -14.83 44.86 -35.00
N SER A 33 -15.06 45.89 -34.18
CA SER A 33 -15.88 45.98 -32.97
C SER A 33 -16.69 47.29 -33.09
N PRO A 34 -17.65 47.65 -32.21
CA PRO A 34 -18.72 46.93 -31.47
C PRO A 34 -20.10 47.61 -31.74
N PRO A 35 -21.18 47.52 -30.91
CA PRO A 35 -21.32 48.34 -29.68
C PRO A 35 -22.17 47.69 -28.54
N ALA A 36 -22.71 48.52 -27.63
CA ALA A 36 -22.90 48.32 -26.18
C ALA A 36 -24.36 48.25 -25.65
N ALA A 37 -24.48 48.14 -24.31
CA ALA A 37 -25.60 48.46 -23.39
C ALA A 37 -26.68 47.35 -23.19
N SER A 38 -27.37 47.14 -22.06
CA SER A 38 -27.67 47.95 -20.87
C SER A 38 -28.25 47.10 -19.70
N HIS A 39 -28.11 47.64 -18.48
CA HIS A 39 -28.98 47.59 -17.29
C HIS A 39 -29.89 46.40 -16.94
N GLN A 40 -29.82 45.94 -15.67
CA GLN A 40 -30.88 46.17 -14.68
C GLN A 40 -30.40 45.92 -13.23
N ARG A 41 -31.03 46.64 -12.28
CA ARG A 41 -30.58 46.89 -10.91
C ARG A 41 -31.78 46.75 -9.96
N LYS A 42 -31.61 45.99 -8.86
CA LYS A 42 -32.31 46.05 -7.53
C LYS A 42 -33.81 45.68 -7.48
N PRO A 43 -34.46 45.47 -6.30
CA PRO A 43 -34.15 45.84 -4.90
C PRO A 43 -34.45 44.70 -3.87
N SER A 44 -34.76 44.91 -2.58
CA SER A 44 -33.92 45.25 -1.42
C SER A 44 -34.66 44.92 -0.11
N ARG A 45 -33.94 44.49 0.96
CA ARG A 45 -34.22 44.66 2.42
C ARG A 45 -35.36 43.81 3.07
N PRO A 46 -35.51 43.72 4.44
CA PRO A 46 -34.68 44.25 5.55
C PRO A 46 -34.51 43.39 6.87
N ARG A 47 -33.54 43.86 7.69
CA ARG A 47 -33.50 44.12 9.16
C ARG A 47 -33.42 43.04 10.27
N ASN A 48 -32.58 43.43 11.25
CA ASN A 48 -32.59 43.21 12.72
C ASN A 48 -32.06 41.85 13.22
N SER A 49 -31.33 41.70 14.34
CA SER A 49 -31.08 42.55 15.53
C SER A 49 -29.94 41.95 16.40
N SER A 50 -29.20 42.82 17.10
CA SER A 50 -28.75 42.76 18.51
C SER A 50 -28.23 41.45 19.16
N SER A 51 -26.94 41.48 19.58
CA SER A 51 -26.21 40.99 20.79
C SER A 51 -26.88 40.03 21.82
N PRO A 52 -26.15 39.25 22.68
CA PRO A 52 -24.82 39.56 23.26
C PRO A 52 -23.84 38.39 23.55
N VAL A 53 -22.65 38.81 23.98
CA VAL A 53 -21.55 38.05 24.64
C VAL A 53 -22.05 37.28 25.87
N SER A 54 -21.65 36.01 26.00
CA SER A 54 -21.86 35.20 27.20
C SER A 54 -20.55 34.58 27.70
N SER A 55 -20.32 34.84 28.97
CA SER A 55 -19.17 34.54 29.81
C SER A 55 -19.08 33.05 30.14
N ARG A 56 -17.85 32.51 30.12
CA ARG A 56 -17.54 31.12 30.48
C ARG A 56 -17.30 31.02 32.00
N PRO A 57 -17.99 30.15 32.76
CA PRO A 57 -17.64 29.91 34.16
C PRO A 57 -16.48 28.89 34.29
N PRO A 58 -15.68 28.95 35.38
CA PRO A 58 -14.56 28.05 35.60
C PRO A 58 -14.99 26.67 36.16
N MET A 59 -14.18 25.65 35.86
CA MET A 59 -14.33 24.26 36.32
C MET A 59 -13.95 24.14 37.81
N PRO A 60 -14.64 23.30 38.61
CA PRO A 60 -14.24 23.02 39.98
C PRO A 60 -13.11 21.96 40.03
N THR A 61 -12.16 22.19 40.93
CA THR A 61 -11.10 21.23 41.32
C THR A 61 -11.69 20.05 42.09
N PRO A 62 -11.23 18.80 41.86
CA PRO A 62 -11.53 17.70 42.77
C PRO A 62 -10.53 17.70 43.94
N SER A 63 -11.09 17.75 45.14
CA SER A 63 -10.44 17.60 46.42
C SER A 63 -9.81 16.22 46.62
N ALA A 64 -8.76 16.21 47.45
CA ALA A 64 -7.99 15.06 47.88
C ALA A 64 -8.85 13.95 48.51
N HIS A 65 -8.71 12.74 47.98
CA HIS A 65 -9.02 11.52 48.72
C HIS A 65 -7.79 10.62 48.78
N SER A 66 -7.61 10.09 49.98
CA SER A 66 -6.42 9.48 50.54
C SER A 66 -6.00 8.19 49.82
N SER A 67 -4.70 8.09 49.51
CA SER A 67 -4.04 6.85 49.12
C SER A 67 -3.95 5.89 50.30
N PRO A 68 -4.23 4.59 50.12
CA PRO A 68 -3.61 3.56 50.93
C PRO A 68 -2.42 2.92 50.18
N THR A 69 -1.32 2.80 50.92
CA THR A 69 -0.04 2.17 50.60
C THR A 69 -0.20 0.73 50.08
N PRO A 70 0.59 0.26 49.09
CA PRO A 70 0.51 -1.12 48.63
C PRO A 70 1.27 -2.06 49.57
N ALA A 71 0.55 -2.94 50.24
CA ALA A 71 1.11 -4.09 50.95
C ALA A 71 1.62 -5.14 49.94
N SER A 72 2.87 -5.56 50.14
CA SER A 72 3.55 -6.68 49.48
C SER A 72 2.65 -7.93 49.39
N ARG A 73 2.28 -8.34 48.17
CA ARG A 73 1.78 -9.68 47.87
C ARG A 73 2.79 -10.42 46.99
N LYS A 74 3.24 -11.55 47.51
CA LYS A 74 4.17 -12.53 46.93
C LYS A 74 3.78 -12.92 45.49
N PRO A 75 4.74 -13.31 44.63
CA PRO A 75 4.45 -13.71 43.26
C PRO A 75 3.59 -14.97 43.23
N THR A 76 2.45 -14.88 42.54
CA THR A 76 1.62 -16.02 42.17
C THR A 76 2.42 -16.96 41.29
N SER A 77 2.48 -18.23 41.71
CA SER A 77 3.06 -19.34 40.96
C SER A 77 2.45 -19.43 39.54
N PRO A 78 3.23 -19.78 38.50
CA PRO A 78 2.66 -19.99 37.17
C PRO A 78 1.67 -21.14 37.23
N ARG A 79 0.47 -20.96 36.66
CA ARG A 79 -0.51 -22.04 36.46
C ARG A 79 0.20 -23.20 35.76
N ARG A 80 0.41 -24.31 36.49
CA ARG A 80 0.90 -25.57 35.92
C ARG A 80 -0.10 -26.04 34.86
N LEU A 81 0.41 -26.32 33.66
CA LEU A 81 -0.39 -26.89 32.58
C LEU A 81 -0.75 -28.34 32.95
N PRO A 82 -1.96 -28.84 32.60
CA PRO A 82 -2.53 -30.07 33.16
C PRO A 82 -1.81 -31.39 32.82
N TRP A 83 -0.74 -31.37 32.03
CA TRP A 83 -0.13 -32.57 31.43
C TRP A 83 1.22 -32.97 32.05
N THR A 84 1.64 -32.37 33.17
CA THR A 84 2.96 -32.65 33.79
C THR A 84 3.02 -33.91 34.66
N LEU A 85 1.99 -34.77 34.67
CA LEU A 85 2.04 -36.06 35.37
C LEU A 85 1.38 -37.17 34.53
N GLY A 86 2.22 -38.10 34.05
CA GLY A 86 1.84 -39.50 33.84
C GLY A 86 0.80 -39.86 32.77
N SER A 87 0.46 -38.99 31.83
CA SER A 87 -0.47 -39.32 30.74
C SER A 87 0.26 -39.48 29.41
N SER A 88 -0.06 -40.55 28.68
CA SER A 88 0.40 -40.80 27.30
C SER A 88 0.24 -39.54 26.45
N ALA A 89 1.23 -39.26 25.58
CA ALA A 89 1.27 -38.03 24.78
C ALA A 89 -0.09 -37.78 24.06
N PRO A 90 -0.60 -36.53 24.01
CA PRO A 90 -1.90 -36.21 23.45
C PRO A 90 -2.07 -36.75 22.03
N ALA A 91 -3.29 -37.14 21.62
CA ALA A 91 -3.54 -37.78 20.31
C ALA A 91 -2.99 -37.00 19.09
N TRP A 92 -2.87 -35.68 19.17
CA TRP A 92 -2.31 -34.81 18.12
C TRP A 92 -0.78 -34.77 18.08
N THR A 93 -0.09 -35.39 19.05
CA THR A 93 1.36 -35.65 19.04
C THR A 93 1.71 -37.04 18.50
N LYS A 94 0.71 -37.89 18.26
CA LYS A 94 0.87 -39.24 17.70
C LYS A 94 0.66 -39.20 16.18
N PRO A 95 1.38 -40.02 15.39
CA PRO A 95 1.09 -40.18 13.96
C PRO A 95 -0.35 -40.67 13.76
N TYR A 96 -1.10 -40.04 12.85
CA TYR A 96 -2.51 -40.36 12.60
C TYR A 96 -2.71 -41.76 11.99
N PRO A 97 -3.74 -42.53 12.40
CA PRO A 97 -3.93 -43.93 12.02
C PRO A 97 -4.44 -44.19 10.59
N HIS A 98 -4.57 -43.16 9.75
CA HIS A 98 -5.01 -43.29 8.35
C HIS A 98 -4.05 -42.68 7.32
N ALA A 99 -2.81 -42.38 7.73
CA ALA A 99 -1.77 -41.95 6.80
C ALA A 99 -0.92 -43.16 6.38
N SER A 100 -0.71 -43.33 5.08
CA SER A 100 0.25 -44.30 4.53
C SER A 100 1.62 -44.14 5.19
N PRO A 101 2.38 -45.23 5.45
CA PRO A 101 3.64 -45.16 6.17
C PRO A 101 4.67 -44.42 5.31
N GLY A 102 4.98 -43.16 5.66
CA GLY A 102 5.95 -42.34 4.93
C GLY A 102 5.79 -40.82 5.09
N SER A 103 4.66 -40.32 5.57
CA SER A 103 4.39 -38.87 5.70
C SER A 103 4.28 -38.42 7.16
N GLY A 104 5.38 -38.48 7.90
CA GLY A 104 5.45 -37.99 9.27
C GLY A 104 5.59 -36.47 9.35
N ASN A 105 4.48 -35.71 9.32
CA ASN A 105 4.49 -34.26 9.53
C ASN A 105 3.50 -33.83 10.63
N GLY A 106 3.77 -34.22 11.88
CA GLY A 106 3.22 -33.53 13.05
C GLY A 106 3.97 -32.22 13.31
N LEU A 107 3.34 -31.24 13.98
CA LEU A 107 4.03 -30.03 14.41
C LEU A 107 5.14 -30.37 15.43
N SER A 108 6.31 -29.75 15.28
CA SER A 108 7.41 -29.90 16.24
C SER A 108 7.10 -29.21 17.59
N PRO A 109 7.69 -29.65 18.72
CA PRO A 109 7.47 -29.02 20.03
C PRO A 109 7.70 -27.49 20.05
N PRO A 110 8.72 -26.93 19.37
CA PRO A 110 8.88 -25.48 19.25
C PRO A 110 7.74 -24.80 18.48
N GLN A 111 7.23 -25.43 17.41
CA GLN A 111 6.10 -24.88 16.63
C GLN A 111 4.82 -24.85 17.48
N ILE A 112 4.55 -25.92 18.23
CA ILE A 112 3.42 -26.01 19.16
C ILE A 112 3.51 -24.90 20.21
N SER A 113 4.68 -24.68 20.80
CA SER A 113 4.90 -23.62 21.79
C SER A 113 4.58 -22.24 21.21
N ARG A 114 5.12 -21.91 20.03
CA ARG A 114 4.83 -20.62 19.36
C ARG A 114 3.36 -20.46 19.00
N LEU A 115 2.71 -21.54 18.56
CA LEU A 115 1.29 -21.54 18.22
C LEU A 115 0.41 -21.21 19.41
N ILE A 116 0.68 -21.82 20.57
CA ILE A 116 -0.06 -21.57 21.81
C ILE A 116 0.11 -20.12 22.27
N THR A 117 1.30 -19.52 22.05
CA THR A 117 1.54 -18.10 22.35
C THR A 117 0.69 -17.18 21.47
N ILE A 118 0.47 -17.52 20.20
CA ILE A 118 -0.29 -16.70 19.25
C ILE A 118 -1.80 -16.91 19.42
N VAL A 119 -2.25 -18.16 19.52
CA VAL A 119 -3.66 -18.54 19.62
C VAL A 119 -3.85 -19.44 20.84
N GLN A 120 -4.22 -18.79 21.95
CA GLN A 120 -4.48 -19.50 23.19
C GLN A 120 -5.66 -20.47 23.02
N GLY A 121 -5.49 -21.70 23.52
CA GLY A 121 -6.57 -22.70 23.52
C GLY A 121 -6.87 -23.35 22.17
N ILE A 122 -6.03 -23.19 21.14
CA ILE A 122 -6.23 -23.79 19.82
C ILE A 122 -6.45 -25.31 19.86
N PHE A 123 -5.69 -26.02 20.71
CA PHE A 123 -5.79 -27.48 20.87
C PHE A 123 -6.97 -27.93 21.73
N LEU A 124 -7.71 -26.98 22.33
CA LEU A 124 -8.93 -27.28 23.08
C LEU A 124 -10.15 -27.37 22.15
N ASN A 125 -10.01 -26.99 20.88
CA ASN A 125 -11.07 -27.00 19.90
C ASN A 125 -10.68 -27.86 18.68
N PRO A 126 -11.31 -29.03 18.47
CA PRO A 126 -11.06 -29.88 17.31
C PRO A 126 -11.21 -29.14 15.97
N ALA A 127 -12.15 -28.20 15.88
CA ALA A 127 -12.32 -27.38 14.69
C ALA A 127 -11.14 -26.43 14.46
N GLY A 128 -10.44 -26.00 15.51
CA GLY A 128 -9.21 -25.21 15.40
C GLY A 128 -8.06 -25.99 14.77
N ILE A 129 -7.95 -27.28 15.09
CA ILE A 129 -6.94 -28.19 14.53
C ILE A 129 -7.21 -28.43 13.04
N SER A 130 -8.44 -28.78 12.65
CA SER A 130 -8.78 -28.99 11.24
C SER A 130 -8.59 -27.73 10.40
N ARG A 131 -8.87 -26.54 10.95
CA ARG A 131 -8.59 -25.26 10.28
C ARG A 131 -7.09 -25.04 10.08
N LEU A 132 -6.27 -25.37 11.08
CA LEU A 132 -4.83 -25.25 10.99
C LEU A 132 -4.27 -26.17 9.89
N GLU A 133 -4.71 -27.43 9.84
CA GLU A 133 -4.32 -28.40 8.80
C GLU A 133 -4.70 -27.91 7.40
N PHE A 134 -5.90 -27.34 7.25
CA PHE A 134 -6.32 -26.70 6.00
C PHE A 134 -5.37 -25.58 5.57
N TYR A 135 -5.01 -24.66 6.47
CA TYR A 135 -4.12 -23.55 6.12
C TYR A 135 -2.67 -23.98 5.88
N ILE A 136 -2.18 -25.01 6.57
CA ILE A 136 -0.86 -25.60 6.28
C ILE A 136 -0.85 -26.16 4.86
N SER A 137 -1.92 -26.87 4.47
CA SER A 137 -2.08 -27.41 3.12
C SER A 137 -2.18 -26.30 2.06
N LEU A 138 -2.93 -25.23 2.35
CA LEU A 138 -3.13 -24.10 1.43
C LEU A 138 -1.88 -23.25 1.24
N LEU A 139 -1.14 -22.95 2.31
CA LEU A 139 0.05 -22.08 2.26
C LEU A 139 1.34 -22.86 2.02
N GLY A 140 1.31 -24.18 2.20
CA GLY A 140 2.39 -25.13 1.96
C GLY A 140 3.37 -25.30 3.12
N SER A 141 3.23 -24.57 4.23
CA SER A 141 4.11 -24.72 5.41
C SER A 141 3.52 -24.07 6.65
N TYR A 142 3.83 -24.60 7.83
CA TYR A 142 3.46 -23.99 9.10
C TYR A 142 4.03 -22.57 9.28
N ASP A 143 5.28 -22.30 8.87
CA ASP A 143 5.89 -20.98 9.10
C ASP A 143 5.15 -19.85 8.36
N LYS A 144 4.61 -20.14 7.16
CA LYS A 144 3.72 -19.23 6.43
C LYS A 144 2.38 -19.02 7.15
N VAL A 145 1.81 -20.07 7.75
CA VAL A 145 0.59 -19.96 8.56
C VAL A 145 0.85 -19.12 9.81
N GLU A 146 1.99 -19.33 10.48
CA GLU A 146 2.41 -18.56 11.64
C GLU A 146 2.56 -17.07 11.29
N ALA A 147 3.21 -16.76 10.16
CA ALA A 147 3.32 -15.40 9.65
C ALA A 147 1.94 -14.78 9.37
N ALA A 148 1.02 -15.54 8.75
CA ALA A 148 -0.36 -15.10 8.52
C ALA A 148 -1.11 -14.83 9.83
N LEU A 149 -0.99 -15.73 10.82
CA LEU A 149 -1.65 -15.59 12.13
C LEU A 149 -1.19 -14.35 12.88
N ARG A 150 0.10 -14.02 12.83
CA ARG A 150 0.61 -12.77 13.43
C ARG A 150 -0.01 -11.52 12.81
N SER A 151 -0.38 -11.58 11.52
CA SER A 151 -1.03 -10.47 10.82
C SER A 151 -2.55 -10.45 10.95
N ASN A 152 -3.18 -11.61 11.18
CA ASN A 152 -4.62 -11.75 11.36
C ASN A 152 -4.96 -12.93 12.30
N LEU A 153 -5.26 -12.62 13.56
CA LEU A 153 -5.64 -13.63 14.56
C LEU A 153 -6.98 -14.31 14.27
N HIS A 154 -7.84 -13.71 13.42
CA HIS A 154 -9.14 -14.30 13.05
C HIS A 154 -9.04 -15.43 12.03
N LEU A 155 -7.84 -15.73 11.52
CA LEU A 155 -7.64 -16.77 10.51
C LEU A 155 -8.22 -18.12 10.94
N LEU A 156 -8.01 -18.50 12.21
CA LEU A 156 -8.48 -19.77 12.77
C LEU A 156 -9.85 -19.67 13.46
N SER A 157 -10.42 -18.48 13.57
CA SER A 157 -11.77 -18.32 14.13
C SER A 157 -12.86 -18.57 13.09
N GLN A 158 -12.57 -18.35 11.80
CA GLN A 158 -13.55 -18.46 10.72
C GLN A 158 -13.78 -19.91 10.27
N SER A 159 -15.02 -20.19 9.84
CA SER A 159 -15.36 -21.49 9.26
C SER A 159 -14.75 -21.63 7.86
N VAL A 160 -13.95 -22.67 7.66
CA VAL A 160 -13.35 -22.96 6.36
C VAL A 160 -14.42 -23.26 5.32
N ASP A 161 -15.40 -24.12 5.65
CA ASP A 161 -16.43 -24.52 4.68
C ASP A 161 -17.45 -23.43 4.37
N LYS A 162 -17.82 -22.61 5.36
CA LYS A 162 -18.87 -21.60 5.18
C LYS A 162 -18.36 -20.25 4.69
N VAL A 163 -17.08 -19.92 4.91
CA VAL A 163 -16.52 -18.59 4.59
C VAL A 163 -15.36 -18.71 3.62
N VAL A 164 -14.33 -19.46 3.99
CA VAL A 164 -13.07 -19.52 3.22
C VAL A 164 -13.27 -20.16 1.86
N LYS A 165 -13.85 -21.37 1.79
CA LYS A 165 -14.04 -22.09 0.52
C LYS A 165 -14.91 -21.30 -0.47
N PRO A 166 -16.07 -20.72 -0.08
CA PRO A 166 -16.84 -19.85 -0.97
C PRO A 166 -16.07 -18.62 -1.45
N ASN A 167 -15.32 -17.96 -0.56
CA ASN A 167 -14.50 -16.81 -0.93
C ASN A 167 -13.38 -17.19 -1.92
N MET A 168 -12.72 -18.32 -1.71
CA MET A 168 -11.71 -18.85 -2.63
C MET A 168 -12.32 -19.18 -3.99
N ALA A 169 -13.46 -19.87 -4.02
CA ALA A 169 -14.16 -20.22 -5.25
C ALA A 169 -14.55 -18.96 -6.05
N PHE A 170 -15.04 -17.91 -5.37
CA PHE A 170 -15.35 -16.64 -6.00
C PHE A 170 -14.09 -15.93 -6.57
N LEU A 171 -12.98 -15.94 -5.84
CA LEU A 171 -11.71 -15.39 -6.37
C LEU A 171 -11.17 -16.19 -7.55
N GLN A 172 -11.35 -17.51 -7.57
CA GLN A 172 -11.03 -18.35 -8.72
C GLN A 172 -11.90 -17.99 -9.93
N GLN A 173 -13.20 -17.74 -9.73
CA GLN A 173 -14.09 -17.22 -10.79
C GLN A 173 -13.66 -15.82 -11.29
N CYS A 174 -12.96 -15.06 -10.45
CA CYS A 174 -12.33 -13.80 -10.84
C CYS A 174 -10.98 -13.98 -11.55
N GLY A 175 -10.58 -15.21 -11.89
CA GLY A 175 -9.38 -15.51 -12.67
C GLY A 175 -8.09 -15.63 -11.84
N LEU A 176 -8.18 -15.72 -10.51
CA LEU A 176 -7.01 -15.90 -9.65
C LEU A 176 -6.67 -17.37 -9.46
N SER A 177 -5.37 -17.70 -9.58
CA SER A 177 -4.89 -19.05 -9.31
C SER A 177 -4.89 -19.37 -7.81
N ALA A 178 -4.79 -20.65 -7.46
CA ALA A 178 -4.61 -21.08 -6.06
C ALA A 178 -3.37 -20.42 -5.42
N CYS A 179 -2.29 -20.26 -6.19
CA CYS A 179 -1.07 -19.58 -5.75
C CYS A 179 -1.31 -18.09 -5.47
N ASP A 180 -2.07 -17.40 -6.34
CA ASP A 180 -2.40 -15.99 -6.11
C ASP A 180 -3.26 -15.81 -4.87
N ILE A 181 -4.22 -16.71 -4.64
CA ILE A 181 -5.09 -16.70 -3.46
C ILE A 181 -4.29 -16.96 -2.18
N ALA A 182 -3.38 -17.94 -2.20
CA ALA A 182 -2.46 -18.19 -1.08
C ALA A 182 -1.55 -16.97 -0.80
N TRP A 183 -1.10 -16.27 -1.85
CA TRP A 183 -0.34 -15.04 -1.69
C TRP A 183 -1.20 -13.90 -1.09
N LEU A 184 -2.45 -13.74 -1.53
CA LEU A 184 -3.39 -12.77 -0.97
C LEU A 184 -3.67 -13.04 0.51
N TYR A 185 -3.70 -14.30 0.94
CA TYR A 185 -3.78 -14.70 2.35
C TYR A 185 -2.62 -14.15 3.17
N LEU A 186 -1.40 -14.26 2.65
CA LEU A 186 -0.19 -13.80 3.34
C LEU A 186 -0.11 -12.28 3.38
N CYS A 187 -0.51 -11.60 2.31
CA CYS A 187 -0.42 -10.14 2.23
C CYS A 187 -1.58 -9.42 2.92
N THR A 188 -2.77 -10.01 2.89
CA THR A 188 -4.02 -9.38 3.32
C THR A 188 -4.94 -10.42 3.96
N GLY A 189 -4.58 -10.91 5.15
CA GLY A 189 -5.36 -11.92 5.86
C GLY A 189 -6.85 -11.55 6.04
N LYS A 190 -7.20 -10.26 6.01
CA LYS A 190 -8.58 -9.76 6.07
C LYS A 190 -9.44 -10.14 4.86
N LEU A 191 -8.86 -10.23 3.67
CA LEU A 191 -9.59 -10.37 2.41
C LEU A 191 -10.50 -11.60 2.40
N LEU A 192 -10.06 -12.69 3.04
CA LEU A 192 -10.71 -13.99 2.96
C LEU A 192 -11.44 -14.39 4.25
N THR A 193 -11.23 -13.63 5.33
CA THR A 193 -12.03 -13.73 6.57
C THR A 193 -13.28 -12.85 6.56
N ASN A 194 -13.43 -11.99 5.56
CA ASN A 194 -14.62 -11.17 5.35
C ASN A 194 -15.79 -12.00 4.82
N ASN A 195 -17.01 -11.52 5.02
CA ASN A 195 -18.18 -12.07 4.33
C ASN A 195 -18.01 -11.89 2.80
N LEU A 196 -18.49 -12.86 2.04
CA LEU A 196 -18.50 -12.88 0.58
C LEU A 196 -19.06 -11.60 -0.05
N GLU A 197 -20.08 -10.97 0.53
CA GLU A 197 -20.63 -9.71 -0.02
C GLU A 197 -19.61 -8.57 0.02
N HIS A 198 -18.85 -8.47 1.11
CA HIS A 198 -17.78 -7.47 1.20
C HIS A 198 -16.63 -7.81 0.25
N LEU A 199 -16.32 -9.10 0.05
CA LEU A 199 -15.33 -9.52 -0.95
C LEU A 199 -15.74 -9.13 -2.37
N LYS A 200 -17.02 -9.28 -2.73
CA LYS A 200 -17.57 -8.81 -4.02
C LYS A 200 -17.43 -7.30 -4.17
N GLU A 201 -17.72 -6.53 -3.12
CA GLU A 201 -17.52 -5.08 -3.10
C GLU A 201 -16.05 -4.71 -3.34
N MET A 202 -15.11 -5.42 -2.72
CA MET A 202 -13.67 -5.21 -2.92
C MET A 202 -13.23 -5.51 -4.35
N VAL A 203 -13.74 -6.58 -4.95
CA VAL A 203 -13.51 -6.89 -6.37
C VAL A 203 -14.04 -5.74 -7.24
N ALA A 204 -15.27 -5.28 -7.01
CA ALA A 204 -15.84 -4.16 -7.75
C ALA A 204 -15.03 -2.86 -7.58
N ARG A 205 -14.50 -2.59 -6.37
CA ARG A 205 -13.60 -1.45 -6.13
C ARG A 205 -12.29 -1.59 -6.89
N ALA A 206 -11.69 -2.78 -6.94
CA ALA A 206 -10.48 -3.03 -7.72
C ALA A 206 -10.71 -2.83 -9.23
N GLU A 207 -11.87 -3.24 -9.75
CA GLU A 207 -12.25 -2.99 -11.14
C GLU A 207 -12.47 -1.50 -11.44
N LYS A 208 -13.07 -0.75 -10.50
CA LYS A 208 -13.23 0.72 -10.59
C LYS A 208 -11.89 1.46 -10.67
N LEU A 209 -10.79 0.87 -10.20
CA LEU A 209 -9.44 1.41 -10.39
C LEU A 209 -8.90 1.24 -11.83
N GLY A 210 -9.70 0.65 -12.74
CA GLY A 210 -9.32 0.40 -14.13
C GLY A 210 -8.48 -0.86 -14.31
N VAL A 211 -8.44 -1.76 -13.33
CA VAL A 211 -7.68 -3.03 -13.42
C VAL A 211 -8.64 -4.16 -13.77
N HIS A 212 -8.46 -4.73 -14.97
CA HIS A 212 -9.24 -5.88 -15.41
C HIS A 212 -8.84 -7.16 -14.65
N ARG A 213 -9.79 -8.06 -14.43
CA ARG A 213 -9.58 -9.34 -13.71
C ARG A 213 -8.49 -10.23 -14.32
N SER A 214 -8.40 -10.24 -15.65
CA SER A 214 -7.36 -10.99 -16.37
C SER A 214 -5.96 -10.38 -16.27
N SER A 215 -5.82 -9.18 -15.70
CA SER A 215 -4.51 -8.55 -15.52
C SER A 215 -3.76 -9.19 -14.36
N GLY A 216 -2.46 -9.44 -14.53
CA GLY A 216 -1.57 -9.84 -13.44
C GLY A 216 -1.50 -8.80 -12.29
N MET A 217 -1.96 -7.57 -12.54
CA MET A 217 -2.08 -6.52 -11.52
C MET A 217 -3.32 -6.64 -10.66
N PHE A 218 -4.28 -7.51 -11.00
CA PHE A 218 -5.55 -7.62 -10.29
C PHE A 218 -5.36 -7.99 -8.81
N LYS A 219 -4.47 -8.94 -8.50
CA LYS A 219 -4.11 -9.25 -7.10
C LYS A 219 -3.51 -8.04 -6.36
N SER A 220 -2.71 -7.22 -7.04
CA SER A 220 -2.17 -5.98 -6.44
C SER A 220 -3.26 -4.95 -6.22
N ALA A 221 -4.27 -4.88 -7.10
CA ALA A 221 -5.43 -4.01 -6.92
C ALA A 221 -6.24 -4.43 -5.70
N LEU A 222 -6.51 -5.73 -5.55
CA LEU A 222 -7.18 -6.30 -4.38
C LEU A 222 -6.44 -5.94 -3.09
N VAL A 223 -5.12 -6.17 -3.03
CA VAL A 223 -4.31 -5.79 -1.86
C VAL A 223 -4.40 -4.29 -1.57
N THR A 224 -4.47 -3.45 -2.59
CA THR A 224 -4.59 -2.00 -2.42
C THR A 224 -5.92 -1.62 -1.77
N VAL A 225 -7.05 -2.12 -2.30
CA VAL A 225 -8.39 -1.80 -1.78
C VAL A 225 -8.69 -2.49 -0.44
N CYS A 226 -7.96 -3.56 -0.08
CA CYS A 226 -7.97 -4.13 1.28
C CYS A 226 -7.45 -3.16 2.32
N ASN A 227 -6.43 -2.40 1.96
CA ASN A 227 -5.67 -1.56 2.89
C ASN A 227 -6.20 -0.12 2.94
N LEU A 228 -7.11 0.24 2.05
CA LEU A 228 -7.66 1.58 1.94
C LEU A 228 -9.18 1.54 2.01
N THR A 229 -9.76 2.44 2.80
CA THR A 229 -11.19 2.70 2.74
C THR A 229 -11.54 3.38 1.40
N PRO A 230 -12.82 3.35 0.98
CA PRO A 230 -13.27 4.07 -0.21
C PRO A 230 -12.90 5.57 -0.18
N GLU A 231 -13.03 6.20 0.98
CA GLU A 231 -12.75 7.63 1.20
C GLU A 231 -11.25 7.92 1.04
N MET A 232 -10.39 7.10 1.65
CA MET A 232 -8.95 7.22 1.50
C MET A 232 -8.51 6.99 0.05
N THR A 233 -9.13 6.03 -0.63
CA THR A 233 -8.83 5.75 -2.04
C THR A 233 -9.16 6.95 -2.91
N ARG A 234 -10.35 7.54 -2.72
CA ARG A 234 -10.79 8.74 -3.45
C ARG A 234 -9.87 9.93 -3.20
N ALA A 235 -9.58 10.25 -1.94
CA ALA A 235 -8.72 11.38 -1.58
C ALA A 235 -7.31 11.27 -2.23
N LYS A 236 -6.77 10.05 -2.27
CA LYS A 236 -5.47 9.79 -2.90
C LYS A 236 -5.49 9.91 -4.42
N ILE A 237 -6.56 9.46 -5.07
CA ILE A 237 -6.76 9.65 -6.51
C ILE A 237 -6.83 11.14 -6.80
N GLU A 238 -7.68 11.91 -6.11
CA GLU A 238 -7.81 13.36 -6.31
C GLU A 238 -6.49 14.11 -6.07
N SER A 239 -5.70 13.69 -5.08
CA SER A 239 -4.38 14.25 -4.81
C SER A 239 -3.39 13.99 -5.94
N LEU A 240 -3.40 12.78 -6.50
CA LEU A 240 -2.60 12.43 -7.66
C LEU A 240 -3.06 13.14 -8.93
N GLU A 241 -4.37 13.33 -9.11
CA GLU A 241 -4.93 14.00 -10.29
C GLU A 241 -4.51 15.46 -10.35
N ARG A 242 -4.45 16.13 -9.19
CA ARG A 242 -3.87 17.47 -9.07
C ARG A 242 -2.39 17.53 -9.47
N ALA A 243 -1.64 16.44 -9.31
CA ALA A 243 -0.21 16.39 -9.58
C ALA A 243 0.13 15.95 -11.02
N LEU A 244 -0.65 15.04 -11.60
CA LEU A 244 -0.35 14.39 -12.88
C LEU A 244 -1.40 14.63 -13.98
N GLY A 245 -2.63 14.99 -13.62
CA GLY A 245 -3.78 15.01 -14.54
C GLY A 245 -4.65 13.76 -14.43
N TYR A 246 -5.93 13.89 -14.82
CA TYR A 246 -6.95 12.85 -14.68
C TYR A 246 -6.62 11.57 -15.49
N CYS A 247 -6.29 11.74 -16.78
CA CYS A 247 -5.99 10.62 -17.67
C CYS A 247 -4.73 9.86 -17.23
N GLU A 248 -3.72 10.60 -16.80
CA GLU A 248 -2.44 10.12 -16.32
C GLU A 248 -2.61 9.27 -15.06
N VAL A 249 -3.44 9.71 -14.11
CA VAL A 249 -3.68 8.95 -12.88
C VAL A 249 -4.43 7.66 -13.16
N LYS A 250 -5.47 7.70 -14.01
CA LYS A 250 -6.20 6.49 -14.40
C LYS A 250 -5.25 5.44 -15.03
N LEU A 251 -4.31 5.88 -15.86
CA LEU A 251 -3.28 5.02 -16.43
C LEU A 251 -2.27 4.53 -15.39
N ALA A 252 -1.78 5.41 -14.52
CA ALA A 252 -0.79 5.08 -13.49
C ALA A 252 -1.33 4.06 -12.49
N VAL A 253 -2.56 4.30 -12.01
CA VAL A 253 -3.24 3.45 -11.02
C VAL A 253 -3.56 2.08 -11.62
N SER A 254 -4.06 2.00 -12.85
CA SER A 254 -4.32 0.70 -13.50
C SER A 254 -3.05 -0.13 -13.71
N LYS A 255 -1.91 0.54 -13.96
CA LYS A 255 -0.60 -0.13 -14.09
C LYS A 255 0.07 -0.50 -12.76
N LEU A 256 -0.16 0.28 -11.71
CA LEU A 256 0.43 0.03 -10.39
C LEU A 256 -0.49 0.57 -9.28
N PRO A 257 -1.55 -0.19 -8.90
CA PRO A 257 -2.50 0.26 -7.89
C PRO A 257 -1.84 0.61 -6.56
N ARG A 258 -0.76 -0.09 -6.23
CA ARG A 258 0.03 0.11 -5.01
C ARG A 258 0.55 1.54 -4.84
N ILE A 259 0.63 2.37 -5.88
CA ILE A 259 0.98 3.80 -5.71
C ILE A 259 0.02 4.52 -4.76
N LEU A 260 -1.25 4.08 -4.66
CA LEU A 260 -2.22 4.59 -3.69
C LEU A 260 -1.87 4.23 -2.24
N THR A 261 -0.90 3.34 -1.99
CA THR A 261 -0.45 3.09 -0.61
C THR A 261 0.57 4.12 -0.12
N LEU A 262 1.09 4.97 -1.02
CA LEU A 262 2.04 6.03 -0.67
C LEU A 262 1.34 7.21 0.03
N SER A 263 2.08 7.98 0.83
CA SER A 263 1.53 9.19 1.44
C SER A 263 1.30 10.27 0.38
N GLU A 264 0.21 11.02 0.53
CA GLU A 264 -0.18 12.06 -0.43
C GLU A 264 0.87 13.16 -0.54
N VAL A 265 1.38 13.62 0.60
CA VAL A 265 2.42 14.66 0.68
C VAL A 265 3.70 14.20 -0.01
N THR A 266 4.18 12.98 0.27
CA THR A 266 5.39 12.46 -0.35
C THR A 266 5.20 12.28 -1.86
N MET A 267 4.01 11.86 -2.29
CA MET A 267 3.72 11.61 -3.70
C MET A 267 3.66 12.90 -4.52
N GLY A 268 2.97 13.93 -4.03
CA GLY A 268 2.95 15.25 -4.67
C GLY A 268 4.35 15.84 -4.82
N HIS A 269 5.16 15.82 -3.75
CA HIS A 269 6.54 16.28 -3.80
C HIS A 269 7.41 15.48 -4.77
N LYS A 270 7.22 14.16 -4.86
CA LYS A 270 7.96 13.32 -5.82
C LYS A 270 7.61 13.68 -7.25
N VAL A 271 6.32 13.78 -7.57
CA VAL A 271 5.87 14.15 -8.91
C VAL A 271 6.43 15.51 -9.31
N GLU A 272 6.31 16.52 -8.43
CA GLU A 272 6.84 17.85 -8.69
C GLU A 272 8.36 17.81 -8.90
N PHE A 273 9.10 17.10 -8.04
CA PHE A 273 10.54 16.96 -8.19
C PHE A 273 10.94 16.30 -9.51
N LEU A 274 10.24 15.24 -9.93
CA LEU A 274 10.50 14.56 -11.21
C LEU A 274 10.24 15.49 -12.40
N ARG A 275 9.20 16.33 -12.32
CA ARG A 275 8.86 17.29 -13.37
C ARG A 275 9.87 18.43 -13.44
N THR A 276 10.17 19.06 -12.30
CA THR A 276 11.04 20.25 -12.28
C THR A 276 12.51 19.91 -12.51
N GLU A 277 13.02 18.88 -11.83
CA GLU A 277 14.48 18.63 -11.78
C GLU A 277 14.94 17.63 -12.84
N PHE A 278 14.05 16.75 -13.32
CA PHE A 278 14.36 15.79 -14.39
C PHE A 278 13.59 16.05 -15.70
N GLY A 279 12.74 17.08 -15.76
CA GLY A 279 11.97 17.42 -16.97
C GLY A 279 11.02 16.31 -17.43
N LEU A 280 10.54 15.45 -16.51
CA LEU A 280 9.70 14.32 -16.89
C LEU A 280 8.24 14.75 -17.07
N GLU A 281 7.68 14.48 -18.25
CA GLU A 281 6.28 14.73 -18.55
C GLU A 281 5.33 13.86 -17.69
N PRO A 282 4.15 14.37 -17.28
CA PRO A 282 3.18 13.59 -16.52
C PRO A 282 2.78 12.27 -17.20
N SER A 283 2.65 12.29 -18.53
CA SER A 283 2.35 11.10 -19.33
C SER A 283 3.47 10.04 -19.28
N TYR A 284 4.74 10.47 -19.20
CA TYR A 284 5.89 9.58 -19.02
C TYR A 284 5.84 8.90 -17.65
N ILE A 285 5.60 9.67 -16.59
CA ILE A 285 5.48 9.18 -15.22
C ILE A 285 4.31 8.19 -15.12
N ALA A 286 3.15 8.53 -15.70
CA ALA A 286 1.95 7.72 -15.69
C ALA A 286 2.12 6.37 -16.40
N ARG A 287 2.88 6.32 -17.50
CA ARG A 287 3.19 5.06 -18.19
C ARG A 287 4.10 4.15 -17.35
N ARG A 288 4.82 4.73 -16.37
CA ARG A 288 5.93 4.12 -15.62
C ARG A 288 5.85 4.43 -14.11
N PRO A 289 4.71 4.13 -13.45
CA PRO A 289 4.42 4.58 -12.09
C PRO A 289 5.39 4.04 -11.04
N SER A 290 6.14 2.97 -11.33
CA SER A 290 7.16 2.41 -10.42
C SER A 290 8.26 3.41 -10.06
N ILE A 291 8.50 4.44 -10.87
CA ILE A 291 9.44 5.52 -10.53
C ILE A 291 9.06 6.22 -9.21
N LEU A 292 7.75 6.34 -8.93
CA LEU A 292 7.23 6.98 -7.71
C LEU A 292 7.50 6.14 -6.46
N THR A 293 7.76 4.84 -6.62
CA THR A 293 8.10 3.94 -5.50
C THR A 293 9.58 4.04 -5.11
N CYS A 294 10.44 4.58 -5.99
CA CYS A 294 11.86 4.75 -5.71
C CYS A 294 12.09 5.89 -4.69
N SER A 295 13.13 5.76 -3.86
CA SER A 295 13.56 6.84 -2.97
C SER A 295 14.25 7.95 -3.76
N LEU A 296 13.83 9.20 -3.56
CA LEU A 296 14.48 10.35 -4.19
C LEU A 296 15.96 10.43 -3.78
N GLU A 297 16.19 10.51 -2.47
CA GLU A 297 17.51 10.77 -1.89
C GLU A 297 18.46 9.59 -2.00
N ARG A 298 17.95 8.36 -1.80
CA ARG A 298 18.79 7.16 -1.78
C ARG A 298 18.99 6.53 -3.15
N ARG A 299 18.17 6.89 -4.15
CA ARG A 299 18.18 6.19 -5.45
C ARG A 299 18.12 7.11 -6.65
N LEU A 300 17.11 7.98 -6.76
CA LEU A 300 16.93 8.77 -7.99
C LEU A 300 18.06 9.78 -8.17
N ILE A 301 18.34 10.56 -7.13
CA ILE A 301 19.33 11.66 -7.19
C ILE A 301 20.76 11.14 -7.38
N PRO A 302 21.26 10.16 -6.59
CA PRO A 302 22.61 9.66 -6.77
C PRO A 302 22.84 9.07 -8.17
N ARG A 303 21.84 8.34 -8.70
CA ARG A 303 21.95 7.72 -10.03
C ARG A 303 21.88 8.76 -11.14
N HIS A 304 21.02 9.76 -11.00
CA HIS A 304 21.00 10.87 -11.95
C HIS A 304 22.34 11.58 -12.03
N TYR A 305 22.98 11.84 -10.88
CA TYR A 305 24.29 12.48 -10.82
C TYR A 305 25.38 11.66 -11.54
N VAL A 306 25.43 10.34 -11.28
CA VAL A 306 26.36 9.45 -11.99
C VAL A 306 26.13 9.51 -13.51
N ILE A 307 24.88 9.37 -13.96
CA ILE A 307 24.56 9.43 -15.40
C ILE A 307 24.92 10.78 -16.00
N TYR A 308 24.68 11.87 -15.28
CA TYR A 308 25.08 13.21 -15.71
C TYR A 308 26.60 13.29 -15.95
N VAL A 309 27.42 12.88 -14.97
CA VAL A 309 28.89 12.89 -15.11
C VAL A 309 29.34 12.00 -16.28
N LEU A 310 28.74 10.83 -16.46
CA LEU A 310 29.06 9.94 -17.57
C LEU A 310 28.68 10.56 -18.94
N LYS A 311 27.57 11.31 -19.01
CA LYS A 311 27.17 12.03 -20.23
C LYS A 311 28.16 13.14 -20.58
N GLU A 312 28.61 13.91 -19.59
CA GLU A 312 29.62 14.96 -19.77
C GLU A 312 30.95 14.37 -20.27
N LYS A 313 31.32 13.17 -19.79
CA LYS A 313 32.51 12.45 -20.26
C LYS A 313 32.31 11.73 -21.61
N GLY A 314 31.12 11.78 -22.21
CA GLY A 314 30.81 11.07 -23.45
C GLY A 314 30.77 9.54 -23.33
N LEU A 315 30.73 9.01 -22.11
CA LEU A 315 30.80 7.57 -21.81
C LEU A 315 29.45 6.85 -21.94
N VAL A 316 28.37 7.61 -22.07
CA VAL A 316 27.02 7.09 -22.24
C VAL A 316 26.21 7.95 -23.21
N LYS A 317 25.15 7.37 -23.78
CA LYS A 317 24.27 8.08 -24.72
C LYS A 317 23.56 9.26 -24.05
N ARG A 318 23.33 10.33 -24.80
CA ARG A 318 22.66 11.55 -24.32
C ARG A 318 21.18 11.32 -24.00
N ASP A 319 20.52 10.43 -24.73
CA ASP A 319 19.08 10.13 -24.69
C ASP A 319 18.73 8.93 -23.80
N ILE A 320 19.58 8.56 -22.83
CA ILE A 320 19.30 7.44 -21.92
C ILE A 320 17.95 7.60 -21.21
N ASP A 321 17.19 6.52 -21.24
CA ASP A 321 15.92 6.41 -20.53
C ASP A 321 16.13 6.43 -19.01
N LEU A 322 15.65 7.49 -18.37
CA LEU A 322 15.77 7.69 -16.92
C LEU A 322 15.03 6.63 -16.11
N PHE A 323 13.90 6.11 -16.61
CA PHE A 323 13.17 5.06 -15.91
C PHE A 323 14.03 3.80 -15.74
N GLY A 324 14.71 3.35 -16.80
CA GLY A 324 15.64 2.23 -16.73
C GLY A 324 16.73 2.44 -15.67
N VAL A 325 17.39 3.60 -15.71
CA VAL A 325 18.41 4.02 -14.73
C VAL A 325 17.89 3.96 -13.30
N PHE A 326 16.71 4.49 -13.06
CA PHE A 326 16.15 4.62 -11.73
C PHE A 326 15.63 3.30 -11.16
N CYS A 327 14.96 2.49 -11.98
CA CYS A 327 14.24 1.30 -11.51
C CYS A 327 15.08 0.02 -11.55
N MET A 328 16.20 -0.04 -12.27
CA MET A 328 17.07 -1.23 -12.28
C MET A 328 17.68 -1.55 -10.91
N SER A 329 18.03 -2.81 -10.62
CA SER A 329 18.65 -3.20 -9.35
C SER A 329 19.97 -2.47 -9.09
N HIS A 330 20.43 -2.43 -7.83
CA HIS A 330 21.72 -1.80 -7.51
C HIS A 330 22.89 -2.51 -8.21
N LYS A 331 22.94 -3.85 -8.13
CA LYS A 331 23.92 -4.68 -8.83
C LYS A 331 23.98 -4.34 -10.32
N LYS A 332 22.84 -4.37 -11.02
CA LYS A 332 22.78 -4.08 -12.45
C LYS A 332 23.23 -2.65 -12.77
N PHE A 333 22.92 -1.68 -11.91
CA PHE A 333 23.35 -0.30 -12.10
C PHE A 333 24.88 -0.16 -12.04
N VAL A 334 25.51 -0.79 -11.05
CA VAL A 334 26.98 -0.80 -10.88
C VAL A 334 27.65 -1.45 -12.08
N GLU A 335 27.22 -2.67 -12.45
CA GLU A 335 27.77 -3.40 -13.60
C GLU A 335 27.61 -2.64 -14.93
N THR A 336 26.50 -1.91 -15.10
CA THR A 336 26.21 -1.21 -16.37
C THR A 336 26.97 0.10 -16.50
N TYR A 337 27.11 0.86 -15.40
CA TYR A 337 27.55 2.26 -15.46
C TYR A 337 28.85 2.55 -14.70
N LEU A 338 29.28 1.69 -13.80
CA LEU A 338 30.46 1.93 -12.96
C LEU A 338 31.60 0.95 -13.29
N ASP A 339 31.30 -0.33 -13.52
CA ASP A 339 32.35 -1.35 -13.73
C ASP A 339 32.86 -1.44 -15.18
N ARG A 340 32.10 -0.87 -16.14
CA ARG A 340 32.41 -0.90 -17.58
C ARG A 340 33.09 0.38 -18.11
N GLN A 341 33.62 1.21 -17.22
CA GLN A 341 34.18 2.52 -17.54
C GLN A 341 35.70 2.54 -17.47
#